data_AF-A0A2E2ETA7-F1
#
_entry.id   AF-A0A2E2ETA7-F1
#
_cell.length_a   1.000
_cell.length_b   1.000
_cell.length_c   1.000
_cell.angle_alpha   90.00
_cell.angle_beta   90.00
_cell.angle_gamma   90.00
#
_symmetry.space_group_name_H-M   'P 1'
#
loop_
_entity.id
_entity.type
_entity.pdbx_description
1 polymer ?
#
loop_
_entity_poly.entity_id
_entity_poly.type
_entity_poly.pdbx_seq_one_letter_code
_entity_poly.pdbx_strand_id
1 'polypeptide(L)'
;MKSTKFFKVIGVVFLLLQLASIIYARFIPERFFCWAPYDEHTHYSINVTIDGQTLSKNQIKQRYHYRPEGWETRSIDNVFSIVQQYEDTYGKNDQAKVEIRYNTNGNSEQIWRPTK
;
A
#
# COMPACT_ATOMS: atom_id res chain seq x y z
N MET A 1 -13.63 -22.03 44.91
CA MET A 1 -12.25 -21.89 44.41
C MET A 1 -12.08 -22.40 42.96
N LYS A 2 -12.93 -21.99 42.00
CA LYS A 2 -12.80 -22.34 40.56
C LYS A 2 -12.66 -21.10 39.66
N SER A 3 -13.15 -19.95 40.12
CA SER A 3 -13.22 -18.69 39.36
C SER A 3 -11.85 -18.07 39.03
N THR A 4 -10.88 -18.11 39.96
CA THR A 4 -9.56 -17.50 39.77
C THR A 4 -8.69 -18.19 38.71
N LYS A 5 -8.83 -19.51 38.52
CA LYS A 5 -8.11 -20.23 37.45
C LYS A 5 -8.67 -19.87 36.07
N PHE A 6 -9.99 -19.70 35.96
CA PHE A 6 -10.65 -19.31 34.71
C PHE A 6 -10.22 -17.92 34.24
N PHE A 7 -10.20 -16.92 35.14
CA PHE A 7 -9.71 -15.58 34.80
C PHE A 7 -8.23 -15.55 34.42
N LYS A 8 -7.39 -16.40 35.04
CA LYS A 8 -5.99 -16.55 34.64
C LYS A 8 -5.85 -17.10 33.22
N VAL A 9 -6.64 -18.11 32.86
CA VAL A 9 -6.63 -18.68 31.49
C VAL A 9 -7.05 -17.62 30.47
N ILE A 10 -8.13 -16.88 30.75
CA ILE A 10 -8.58 -15.79 29.86
C ILE A 10 -7.49 -14.72 29.71
N GLY A 11 -6.86 -14.32 30.82
CA GLY A 11 -5.77 -13.32 30.78
C GLY A 11 -4.59 -13.79 29.94
N VAL A 12 -4.17 -15.05 30.08
CA VAL A 12 -3.08 -15.62 29.27
C VAL A 12 -3.46 -15.67 27.79
N VAL A 13 -4.68 -16.13 27.46
CA VAL A 13 -5.17 -16.17 26.07
C VAL A 13 -5.21 -14.76 25.47
N PHE A 14 -5.68 -13.78 26.22
CA PHE A 14 -5.71 -12.38 25.77
C PHE A 14 -4.30 -11.85 25.45
N LEU A 15 -3.33 -12.10 26.34
CA LEU A 15 -1.93 -11.69 26.09
C LEU A 15 -1.32 -12.41 24.88
N LEU A 16 -1.62 -13.69 24.70
CA LEU A 16 -1.17 -14.45 23.52
C LEU A 16 -1.77 -13.89 22.22
N LEU A 17 -3.06 -13.53 22.24
CA LEU A 17 -3.73 -12.90 21.09
C LEU A 17 -3.13 -11.52 20.77
N GLN A 18 -2.79 -10.73 21.79
CA GLN A 18 -2.09 -9.46 21.60
C GLN A 18 -0.71 -9.67 20.96
N LEU A 19 0.08 -10.61 21.48
CA LEU A 19 1.40 -10.93 20.93
C LEU A 19 1.31 -11.41 19.48
N ALA A 20 0.36 -12.31 19.18
CA ALA A 20 0.12 -12.79 17.84
C ALA A 20 -0.29 -11.67 16.88
N SER A 21 -1.15 -10.75 17.33
CA SER A 21 -1.57 -9.58 16.55
C SER A 21 -0.39 -8.66 16.21
N ILE A 22 0.51 -8.41 17.17
CA ILE A 22 1.73 -7.60 16.95
C ILE A 22 2.65 -8.27 15.93
N ILE A 23 2.85 -9.59 16.04
CA ILE A 23 3.66 -10.35 15.09
C ILE A 23 3.03 -10.30 13.70
N TYR A 24 1.73 -10.55 13.59
CA TYR A 24 1.00 -10.52 12.32
C TYR A 24 1.10 -9.14 11.64
N ALA A 25 0.94 -8.05 12.41
CA ALA A 25 1.06 -6.69 11.90
C ALA A 25 2.43 -6.36 11.27
N ARG A 26 3.48 -7.13 11.57
CA ARG A 26 4.81 -6.95 10.95
C ARG A 26 4.84 -7.39 9.48
N PHE A 27 3.84 -8.15 9.03
CA PHE A 27 3.77 -8.71 7.68
C PHE A 27 2.66 -8.08 6.83
N ILE A 28 1.96 -7.06 7.36
CA ILE A 28 0.87 -6.37 6.67
C ILE A 28 1.44 -5.19 5.84
N PRO A 29 1.23 -5.14 4.51
CA PRO A 29 1.71 -4.07 3.63
C PRO A 29 1.19 -2.67 4.01
N GLU A 30 0.01 -2.59 4.61
CA GLU A 30 -0.66 -1.36 5.07
C GLU A 30 0.00 -0.73 6.30
N ARG A 31 1.23 -1.11 6.63
CA ARG A 31 2.04 -0.50 7.68
C ARG A 31 2.16 1.02 7.51
N PHE A 32 1.89 1.57 6.32
CA PHE A 32 1.96 3.02 6.06
C PHE A 32 0.94 3.85 6.85
N PHE A 33 -0.02 3.22 7.52
CA PHE A 33 -0.89 3.86 8.50
C PHE A 33 -0.31 3.91 9.93
N CYS A 34 0.93 3.45 10.16
CA CYS A 34 1.54 3.51 11.49
C CYS A 34 1.87 4.94 11.90
N TRP A 35 1.83 5.21 13.21
CA TRP A 35 2.14 6.52 13.79
C TRP A 35 3.60 6.94 13.62
N ALA A 36 4.50 6.00 13.38
CA ALA A 36 5.92 6.27 13.19
C ALA A 36 6.19 6.75 11.75
N PRO A 37 6.97 7.83 11.56
CA PRO A 37 7.38 8.27 10.24
C PRO A 37 8.24 7.19 9.55
N TYR A 38 8.09 7.09 8.24
CA TYR A 38 8.92 6.23 7.41
C TYR A 38 10.30 6.86 7.24
N ASP A 39 11.34 6.06 7.40
CA ASP A 39 12.72 6.42 7.05
C ASP A 39 13.05 6.01 5.60
N GLU A 40 12.02 6.02 4.76
CA GLU A 40 12.10 5.64 3.36
C GLU A 40 11.72 6.84 2.51
N HIS A 41 12.58 7.16 1.54
CA HIS A 41 12.33 8.17 0.54
C HIS A 41 12.23 7.47 -0.81
N THR A 42 11.00 7.38 -1.33
CA THR A 42 10.76 6.73 -2.62
C THR A 42 10.43 7.77 -3.68
N HIS A 43 11.26 7.85 -4.71
CA HIS A 43 10.90 8.59 -5.92
C HIS A 43 10.11 7.66 -6.85
N TYR A 44 8.98 8.12 -7.37
CA TYR A 44 8.14 7.32 -8.27
C TYR A 44 7.60 8.12 -9.45
N SER A 45 7.19 7.38 -10.49
CA SER A 45 6.42 7.89 -11.62
C SER A 45 5.37 6.86 -12.05
N ILE A 46 4.16 7.34 -12.32
CA ILE A 46 3.03 6.53 -12.78
C ILE A 46 2.87 6.77 -14.28
N ASN A 47 2.87 5.69 -15.05
CA ASN A 47 2.56 5.69 -16.47
C ASN A 47 1.29 4.86 -16.70
N VAL A 48 0.36 5.43 -17.47
CA VAL A 48 -0.91 4.77 -17.80
C VAL A 48 -1.13 4.88 -19.30
N THR A 49 -1.41 3.75 -19.93
CA THR A 49 -1.80 3.68 -21.34
C THR A 49 -3.18 3.05 -21.47
N ILE A 50 -4.10 3.75 -22.12
CA ILE A 50 -5.48 3.29 -22.38
C ILE A 50 -5.65 3.29 -23.90
N ASP A 51 -6.07 2.17 -24.48
CA ASP A 51 -6.28 2.02 -25.93
C ASP A 51 -5.10 2.50 -26.80
N GLY A 52 -3.87 2.28 -26.31
CA GLY A 52 -2.63 2.71 -26.99
C GLY A 52 -2.27 4.18 -26.82
N GLN A 53 -3.09 4.99 -26.14
CA GLN A 53 -2.78 6.38 -25.81
C GLN A 53 -2.24 6.50 -24.38
N THR A 54 -1.06 7.10 -24.23
CA THR A 54 -0.47 7.38 -22.92
C THR A 54 -1.10 8.63 -22.33
N LEU A 55 -1.61 8.51 -21.11
CA LEU A 55 -2.22 9.63 -20.39
C LEU A 55 -1.17 10.66 -19.99
N SER A 56 -1.55 11.94 -20.09
CA SER A 56 -0.76 13.04 -19.53
C SER A 56 -0.76 13.03 -18.00
N LYS A 57 0.23 13.67 -17.39
CA LYS A 57 0.32 13.81 -15.92
C LYS A 57 -0.95 14.38 -15.29
N ASN A 58 -1.61 15.33 -15.96
CA ASN A 58 -2.88 15.90 -15.49
C ASN A 58 -4.03 14.89 -15.54
N GLN A 59 -4.11 14.08 -16.60
CA GLN A 59 -5.12 13.02 -16.72
C GLN A 59 -4.90 11.93 -15.66
N ILE A 60 -3.64 11.54 -15.41
CA ILE A 60 -3.29 10.58 -14.34
C ILE A 60 -3.67 11.14 -12.97
N LYS A 61 -3.37 12.42 -12.71
CA LYS A 61 -3.78 13.10 -11.48
C LYS A 61 -5.29 13.15 -11.30
N GLN A 62 -6.03 13.40 -12.37
CA GLN A 62 -7.50 13.39 -12.35
C GLN A 62 -8.06 11.98 -12.10
N ARG A 63 -7.46 10.95 -12.72
CA ARG A 63 -7.86 9.55 -12.55
C ARG A 63 -7.70 9.08 -11.11
N TYR A 64 -6.48 9.19 -10.56
CA TYR A 64 -6.19 8.62 -9.23
C TYR A 64 -6.38 9.60 -8.07
N HIS A 65 -6.73 10.86 -8.37
CA HIS A 65 -6.76 11.95 -7.38
C HIS A 65 -5.46 12.06 -6.56
N TYR A 66 -4.34 11.64 -7.14
CA TYR A 66 -3.03 11.58 -6.51
C TYR A 66 -1.94 12.16 -7.40
N ARG A 67 -0.76 12.43 -6.83
CA ARG A 67 0.37 12.95 -7.62
C ARG A 67 0.85 11.86 -8.59
N PRO A 68 1.07 12.19 -9.88
CA PRO A 68 1.50 11.21 -10.88
C PRO A 68 3.00 10.86 -10.79
N GLU A 69 3.79 11.72 -10.16
CA GLU A 69 5.23 11.54 -9.95
C GLU A 69 5.70 12.35 -8.74
N GLY A 70 6.89 12.00 -8.23
CA GLY A 70 7.60 12.76 -7.22
C GLY A 70 8.08 11.90 -6.07
N TRP A 71 8.36 12.55 -4.94
CA TRP A 71 8.79 11.89 -3.71
C TRP A 71 7.57 11.50 -2.86
N GLU A 72 7.47 10.21 -2.55
CA GLU A 72 6.56 9.67 -1.55
C GLU A 72 7.27 9.72 -0.18
N THR A 73 6.59 10.35 0.79
CA THR A 73 7.09 10.47 2.17
C THR A 73 6.58 9.32 3.05
N ARG A 74 5.68 8.50 2.51
CA ARG A 74 5.18 7.24 3.10
C ARG A 74 5.84 6.04 2.41
N SER A 75 5.39 4.82 2.72
CA SER A 75 5.71 3.66 1.87
C SER A 75 5.16 3.86 0.46
N ILE A 76 5.88 3.33 -0.54
CA ILE A 76 5.41 3.21 -1.92
C ILE A 76 4.09 2.41 -2.03
N ASP A 77 3.82 1.52 -1.07
CA ASP A 77 2.57 0.76 -0.99
C ASP A 77 1.32 1.66 -0.89
N ASN A 78 1.47 2.88 -0.38
CA ASN A 78 0.40 3.87 -0.41
C ASN A 78 0.00 4.22 -1.86
N VAL A 79 0.97 4.38 -2.75
CA VAL A 79 0.70 4.64 -4.17
C VAL A 79 0.10 3.40 -4.83
N PHE A 80 0.62 2.21 -4.51
CA PHE A 80 0.09 0.95 -5.03
C PHE A 80 -1.37 0.73 -4.64
N SER A 81 -1.71 0.95 -3.37
CA SER A 81 -3.08 0.77 -2.88
C SER A 81 -4.07 1.74 -3.53
N ILE A 82 -3.71 3.02 -3.69
CA ILE A 82 -4.55 4.00 -4.39
C ILE A 82 -4.82 3.58 -5.83
N VAL A 83 -3.76 3.18 -6.56
CA VAL A 83 -3.87 2.78 -7.96
C VAL A 83 -4.64 1.47 -8.08
N GLN A 84 -4.31 0.46 -7.28
CA GLN A 84 -5.00 -0.84 -7.27
C GLN A 84 -6.49 -0.66 -6.98
N GLN A 85 -6.83 0.11 -5.95
CA GLN A 85 -8.23 0.38 -5.59
C GLN A 85 -9.00 1.03 -6.74
N TYR A 86 -8.41 2.01 -7.43
CA TYR A 86 -9.05 2.64 -8.58
C TYR A 86 -9.26 1.65 -9.72
N GLU A 87 -8.22 0.88 -10.07
CA GLU A 87 -8.27 -0.08 -11.17
C GLU A 87 -9.25 -1.24 -10.89
N ASP A 88 -9.42 -1.64 -9.63
CA ASP A 88 -10.39 -2.66 -9.21
C ASP A 88 -11.85 -2.15 -9.24
N THR A 89 -12.06 -0.84 -9.09
CA THR A 89 -13.38 -0.22 -8.97
C THR A 89 -13.82 0.49 -10.24
N TYR A 90 -13.31 1.69 -10.49
CA TYR A 90 -13.69 2.54 -11.61
C TYR A 90 -12.97 2.16 -12.90
N GLY A 91 -11.71 1.74 -12.81
CA GLY A 91 -10.85 1.42 -13.95
C GLY A 91 -11.04 0.01 -14.53
N LYS A 92 -11.89 -0.81 -13.92
CA LYS A 92 -12.00 -2.25 -14.20
C LYS A 92 -12.19 -2.60 -15.68
N ASN A 93 -12.91 -1.74 -16.41
CA ASN A 93 -13.25 -1.97 -17.81
C ASN A 93 -12.43 -1.12 -18.80
N ASP A 94 -11.55 -0.24 -18.32
CA ASP A 94 -10.83 0.74 -19.15
C ASP A 94 -9.67 0.13 -19.96
N GLN A 95 -9.45 -1.20 -19.83
CA GLN A 95 -8.30 -1.91 -20.41
C GLN A 95 -6.95 -1.20 -20.19
N ALA A 96 -6.84 -0.43 -19.10
CA ALA A 96 -5.66 0.36 -18.82
C ALA A 96 -4.44 -0.54 -18.56
N LYS A 97 -3.30 -0.15 -19.13
CA LYS A 97 -1.97 -0.68 -18.80
C LYS A 97 -1.29 0.32 -17.89
N VAL A 98 -1.17 -0.04 -16.61
CA VAL A 98 -0.58 0.81 -15.59
C VAL A 98 0.80 0.28 -15.22
N GLU A 99 1.77 1.18 -15.13
CA GLU A 99 3.13 0.89 -14.70
C GLU A 99 3.60 1.95 -13.72
N ILE A 100 4.04 1.54 -12.53
CA ILE A 100 4.63 2.42 -11.54
C ILE A 100 6.11 2.09 -11.44
N ARG A 101 6.94 3.05 -11.84
CA ARG A 101 8.39 2.98 -11.67
C ARG A 101 8.75 3.67 -10.37
N TYR A 102 9.54 3.01 -9.54
CA TYR A 102 9.94 3.57 -8.25
C TYR A 102 11.36 3.18 -7.85
N ASN A 103 11.97 4.03 -7.04
CA ASN A 103 13.28 3.84 -6.47
C ASN A 103 13.27 4.32 -5.02
N THR A 104 13.53 3.41 -4.09
CA THR A 104 13.58 3.71 -2.66
C THR A 104 15.03 3.84 -2.21
N ASN A 105 15.37 4.96 -1.57
CA ASN A 105 16.67 5.21 -0.95
C ASN A 105 17.87 5.06 -1.90
N GLY A 106 17.70 5.32 -3.20
CA GLY A 106 18.77 5.25 -4.20
C GLY A 106 19.12 3.84 -4.68
N ASN A 107 18.29 2.84 -4.36
CA ASN A 107 18.43 1.48 -4.87
C ASN A 107 18.14 1.39 -6.38
N SER A 108 18.17 0.20 -6.96
CA SER A 108 17.77 0.00 -8.37
C SER A 108 16.31 0.36 -8.59
N GLU A 109 15.99 0.94 -9.76
CA GLU A 109 14.60 1.15 -10.18
C GLU A 109 13.84 -0.18 -10.23
N GLN A 110 12.65 -0.19 -9.64
CA GLN A 110 11.72 -1.31 -9.65
C GLN A 110 10.44 -0.90 -10.38
N ILE A 111 9.74 -1.89 -10.92
CA ILE A 111 8.48 -1.70 -11.63
C ILE A 111 7.40 -2.50 -10.92
N TRP A 112 6.33 -1.82 -10.55
CA TRP A 112 5.11 -2.43 -10.06
C TRP A 112 3.98 -2.28 -11.08
N ARG A 113 3.11 -3.28 -11.13
CA ARG A 113 1.90 -3.31 -11.97
C ARG A 113 0.72 -3.80 -11.13
N PRO A 114 -0.47 -3.20 -11.26
CA PRO A 114 -1.65 -3.69 -10.56
C PRO A 114 -2.02 -5.09 -11.03
N THR A 115 -2.52 -5.90 -10.11
CA THR A 115 -3.06 -7.23 -10.44
C THR A 115 -4.49 -7.04 -10.93
N LYS A 116 -4.85 -7.60 -12.08
CA LYS A 116 -6.22 -7.57 -12.60
C LYS A 116 -6.96 -8.87 -12.31
#